data_AF-A0AA88H9A2-F1
#
_entry.id   AF-A0AA88H9A2-F1
#
_cell.length_a   1.000
_cell.length_b   1.000
_cell.length_c   1.000
_cell.angle_alpha   90.00
_cell.angle_beta   90.00
_cell.angle_gamma   90.00
#
_symmetry.space_group_name_H-M   'P 1'
#
loop_
_entity.id
_entity.type
_entity.pdbx_description
1 polymer ?
#
loop_
_entity_poly.entity_id
_entity_poly.type
_entity_poly.pdbx_seq_one_letter_code
_entity_poly.pdbx_strand_id
1 'polypeptide(L)'
;MSRNISGSNNLYLKSGDITWHIKFLYHKIFHYKKAIALDIDIAFRSPFIKLAKMFDEMSSRQIMGLAFNQNPFYRSALRNYRILNPGTSVGDFPPGFPVIAYTLKRCYSNE
;
A
#
# COMPACT_ATOMS: atom_id res chain seq x y z
N MET A 1 48.11 13.93 9.01
CA MET A 1 47.68 13.31 7.74
C MET A 1 46.16 13.38 7.66
N SER A 2 45.64 14.27 6.82
CA SER A 2 44.21 14.48 6.58
C SER A 2 43.64 13.32 5.75
N ARG A 3 42.48 12.79 6.15
CA ARG A 3 41.58 12.06 5.24
C ARG A 3 40.19 12.68 5.35
N ASN A 4 39.92 13.61 4.46
CA ASN A 4 38.58 14.02 4.09
C ASN A 4 37.84 12.82 3.48
N ILE A 5 36.76 12.36 4.11
CA ILE A 5 35.75 11.52 3.46
C ILE A 5 34.59 12.46 3.11
N SER A 6 34.69 13.07 1.92
CA SER A 6 33.54 13.71 1.28
C SER A 6 32.67 12.58 0.70
N GLY A 7 31.73 12.11 1.51
CA GLY A 7 30.64 11.26 1.06
C GLY A 7 29.44 12.13 0.75
N SER A 8 29.34 12.59 -0.50
CA SER A 8 28.12 13.21 -1.01
C SER A 8 26.93 12.27 -0.80
N ASN A 9 25.98 12.65 0.06
CA ASN A 9 24.70 11.98 0.29
C ASN A 9 23.76 12.15 -0.92
N ASN A 10 24.22 11.75 -2.11
CA ASN A 10 23.35 11.69 -3.27
C ASN A 10 22.55 10.39 -3.20
N LEU A 11 21.39 10.49 -2.56
CA LEU A 11 20.36 9.46 -2.58
C LEU A 11 19.75 9.44 -3.99
N TYR A 12 20.41 8.76 -4.93
CA TYR A 12 19.83 8.48 -6.24
C TYR A 12 18.71 7.46 -6.06
N LEU A 13 17.49 7.94 -5.80
CA LEU A 13 16.29 7.12 -5.93
C LEU A 13 16.12 6.81 -7.42
N LYS A 14 16.30 5.55 -7.81
CA LYS A 14 15.99 5.11 -9.17
C LYS A 14 14.53 5.48 -9.45
N SER A 15 14.25 6.09 -10.60
CA SER A 15 12.90 6.53 -11.00
C SER A 15 11.83 5.40 -10.95
N GLY A 16 12.26 4.14 -11.03
CA GLY A 16 11.40 2.98 -10.81
C GLY A 16 10.84 2.89 -9.38
N ASP A 17 11.63 3.24 -8.37
CA ASP A 17 11.24 3.04 -6.95
C ASP A 17 10.16 4.04 -6.52
N ILE A 18 10.22 5.29 -6.99
CA ILE A 18 9.27 6.33 -6.56
C ILE A 18 7.85 6.06 -7.10
N THR A 19 7.74 5.46 -8.28
CA THR A 19 6.45 5.14 -8.91
C THR A 19 5.69 4.06 -8.13
N TRP A 20 6.39 3.15 -7.46
CA TRP A 20 5.75 2.17 -6.58
C TRP A 20 5.23 2.79 -5.27
N HIS A 21 5.88 3.85 -4.79
CA HIS A 21 5.58 4.47 -3.49
C HIS A 21 4.67 5.70 -3.58
N ILE A 22 4.49 6.29 -4.76
CA ILE A 22 3.69 7.51 -4.96
C ILE A 22 2.25 7.36 -4.44
N LYS A 23 1.71 6.13 -4.41
CA LYS A 23 0.37 5.80 -3.89
C LYS A 23 0.18 6.22 -2.43
N PHE A 24 1.23 6.17 -1.60
CA PHE A 24 1.18 6.66 -0.22
C PHE A 24 1.12 8.20 -0.14
N LEU A 25 1.58 8.89 -1.17
CA LEU A 25 1.65 10.35 -1.24
C LEU A 25 0.46 10.98 -2.00
N TYR A 26 -0.47 10.19 -2.52
CA TYR A 26 -1.62 10.70 -3.29
C TYR A 26 -2.40 11.79 -2.56
N HIS A 27 -2.56 11.66 -1.24
CA HIS A 27 -3.27 12.64 -0.41
C HIS A 27 -2.55 14.00 -0.29
N LYS A 28 -1.25 14.06 -0.61
CA LYS A 28 -0.44 15.30 -0.66
C LYS A 28 -0.34 15.85 -2.08
N ILE A 29 -0.25 14.98 -3.08
CA ILE A 29 0.00 15.35 -4.47
C ILE A 29 -1.30 15.77 -5.17
N PHE A 30 -2.39 15.06 -4.91
CA PHE A 30 -3.66 15.28 -5.59
C PHE A 30 -4.70 15.92 -4.66
N HIS A 31 -5.53 16.79 -5.23
CA HIS A 31 -6.59 17.50 -4.50
C HIS A 31 -7.93 16.74 -4.45
N TYR A 32 -7.95 15.47 -4.85
CA TYR A 32 -9.16 14.64 -4.80
C TYR A 32 -9.47 14.17 -3.38
N LYS A 33 -10.77 14.05 -3.05
CA LYS A 33 -11.23 13.49 -1.75
C LYS A 33 -11.18 11.96 -1.70
N LYS A 34 -11.39 11.33 -2.85
CA LYS A 34 -11.46 9.88 -3.04
C LYS A 34 -10.70 9.52 -4.32
N ALA A 35 -9.88 8.48 -4.32
CA ALA A 35 -9.17 8.01 -5.51
C ALA A 35 -9.11 6.49 -5.53
N ILE A 36 -9.34 5.90 -6.71
CA ILE A 36 -9.18 4.46 -6.95
C ILE A 36 -7.95 4.28 -7.85
N ALA A 37 -6.98 3.49 -7.39
CA ALA A 37 -5.78 3.19 -8.16
C ALA A 37 -5.82 1.75 -8.62
N LEU A 38 -5.72 1.55 -9.93
CA LEU A 38 -5.86 0.27 -10.60
C LEU A 38 -4.65 0.04 -11.50
N ASP A 39 -4.24 -1.21 -11.57
CA ASP A 39 -3.24 -1.63 -12.54
C ASP A 39 -3.90 -1.71 -13.94
N ILE A 40 -3.11 -1.53 -14.99
CA ILE A 40 -3.61 -1.43 -16.38
C ILE A 40 -3.99 -2.79 -16.98
N ASP A 41 -3.61 -3.88 -16.31
CA ASP A 41 -3.76 -5.27 -16.75
C ASP A 41 -5.00 -5.96 -16.15
N ILE A 42 -5.91 -5.20 -15.54
CA ILE A 42 -7.15 -5.74 -14.99
C ILE A 42 -8.29 -5.79 -16.01
N ALA A 43 -9.19 -6.77 -15.83
CA ALA A 43 -10.44 -6.86 -16.57
C ALA A 43 -11.64 -6.73 -15.63
N PHE A 44 -12.53 -5.76 -15.91
CA PHE A 44 -13.76 -5.60 -15.14
C PHE A 44 -14.81 -6.64 -15.55
N ARG A 45 -15.27 -7.42 -14.56
CA ARG A 45 -16.40 -8.35 -14.72
C ARG A 45 -17.69 -7.84 -14.07
N SER A 46 -17.68 -6.60 -13.59
CA SER A 46 -18.83 -5.94 -12.99
C SER A 46 -18.71 -4.41 -13.14
N PRO A 47 -19.81 -3.65 -12.99
CA PRO A 47 -19.78 -2.19 -13.10
C PRO A 47 -18.83 -1.54 -12.08
N PHE A 48 -17.92 -0.69 -12.57
CA PHE A 48 -16.94 0.05 -11.75
C PHE A 48 -17.59 0.85 -10.60
N ILE A 49 -18.81 1.34 -10.79
CA ILE A 49 -19.55 2.08 -9.76
C ILE A 49 -19.72 1.29 -8.46
N LYS A 50 -19.75 -0.05 -8.52
CA LYS A 50 -19.81 -0.90 -7.32
C LYS A 50 -18.55 -0.75 -6.46
N LEU A 51 -17.37 -0.64 -7.08
CA LEU A 51 -16.11 -0.40 -6.38
C LEU A 51 -16.09 0.99 -5.73
N ALA A 52 -16.61 2.01 -6.42
CA ALA A 52 -16.69 3.36 -5.86
C ALA A 52 -17.63 3.45 -4.65
N LYS A 53 -18.70 2.65 -4.60
CA LYS A 53 -19.61 2.61 -3.44
C LYS A 53 -18.95 2.07 -2.16
N MET A 54 -17.86 1.29 -2.28
CA MET A 54 -17.12 0.81 -1.11
C MET A 54 -16.57 1.95 -0.24
N PHE A 55 -16.34 3.13 -0.80
CA PHE A 55 -15.95 4.31 0.00
C PHE A 55 -16.98 4.69 1.07
N ASP A 56 -18.25 4.36 0.86
CA ASP A 56 -19.34 4.71 1.76
C ASP A 56 -19.46 3.69 2.90
N GLU A 57 -18.89 2.49 2.72
CA GLU A 57 -18.73 1.45 3.75
C GLU A 57 -17.51 1.69 4.64
N MET A 58 -16.58 2.58 4.24
CA MET A 58 -15.39 2.90 5.01
C MET A 58 -15.71 3.82 6.19
N SER A 59 -15.37 3.37 7.40
CA SER A 59 -15.39 4.17 8.62
C SER A 59 -14.47 5.40 8.52
N SER A 60 -14.62 6.34 9.46
CA SER A 60 -13.77 7.54 9.54
C SER A 60 -12.30 7.24 9.84
N ARG A 61 -11.99 6.06 10.38
CA ARG A 61 -10.62 5.62 10.69
C ARG A 61 -9.97 4.87 9.54
N GLN A 62 -10.74 4.43 8.56
CA GLN A 62 -10.23 3.74 7.38
C GLN A 62 -9.87 4.75 6.30
N ILE A 63 -8.58 4.83 6.00
CA ILE A 63 -8.02 5.73 4.99
C ILE A 63 -7.85 5.04 3.62
N MET A 64 -7.86 3.71 3.61
CA MET A 64 -7.54 2.90 2.44
C MET A 64 -8.29 1.55 2.48
N GLY A 65 -8.97 1.21 1.39
CA GLY A 65 -9.42 -0.16 1.10
C GLY A 65 -8.34 -0.91 0.32
N LEU A 66 -8.13 -2.19 0.65
CA LEU A 66 -7.17 -3.10 0.01
C LEU A 66 -7.77 -4.50 -0.11
N ALA A 67 -7.45 -5.20 -1.21
CA ALA A 67 -7.73 -6.63 -1.34
C ALA A 67 -6.62 -7.46 -0.64
N PHE A 68 -6.85 -8.76 -0.45
CA PHE A 68 -5.82 -9.66 0.08
C PHE A 68 -4.87 -10.14 -1.01
N ASN A 69 -3.59 -10.37 -0.66
CA ASN A 69 -2.69 -11.10 -1.57
C ASN A 69 -3.26 -12.50 -1.80
N GLN A 70 -3.38 -12.91 -3.05
CA GLN A 70 -3.79 -14.26 -3.39
C GLN A 70 -2.61 -15.25 -3.39
N ASN A 71 -1.38 -14.75 -3.44
CA ASN A 71 -0.17 -15.54 -3.38
C ASN A 71 0.40 -15.61 -1.94
N PRO A 72 1.04 -16.73 -1.54
CA PRO A 72 1.63 -16.90 -0.22
C PRO A 72 2.96 -16.13 -0.04
N PHE A 73 3.16 -15.03 -0.79
CA PHE A 73 4.40 -14.25 -0.79
C PHE A 73 4.81 -13.84 0.63
N TYR A 74 3.86 -13.29 1.41
CA TYR A 74 4.15 -12.82 2.76
C TYR A 74 4.44 -13.95 3.76
N ARG A 75 3.96 -15.18 3.50
CA ARG A 75 4.33 -16.35 4.30
C ARG A 75 5.83 -16.60 4.23
N SER A 76 6.37 -16.55 3.02
CA SER A 76 7.80 -16.74 2.75
C SER A 76 8.61 -15.54 3.22
N ALA A 77 8.17 -14.32 2.90
CA ALA A 77 8.87 -13.09 3.28
C ALA A 77 8.99 -12.92 4.81
N LEU A 78 7.99 -13.36 5.57
CA LEU A 78 7.94 -13.24 7.03
C LEU A 78 8.36 -14.52 7.77
N ARG A 79 9.06 -15.45 7.10
CA ARG A 79 9.45 -16.75 7.68
C ARG A 79 10.16 -16.61 9.02
N ASN A 80 11.16 -15.73 9.12
CA ASN A 80 11.93 -15.56 10.35
C ASN A 80 11.07 -15.03 11.50
N TYR A 81 10.19 -14.07 11.21
CA TYR A 81 9.24 -13.55 12.20
C TYR A 81 8.33 -14.67 12.72
N ARG A 82 7.82 -15.52 11.83
CA ARG A 82 6.94 -16.65 12.19
C ARG A 82 7.66 -17.72 13.02
N ILE A 83 8.96 -17.95 12.79
CA ILE A 83 9.78 -18.86 13.61
C ILE A 83 9.94 -18.31 15.04
N LEU A 84 10.18 -17.00 15.16
CA LEU A 84 10.35 -16.32 16.45
C LEU A 84 9.03 -16.12 17.22
N ASN A 85 7.89 -16.17 16.52
CA ASN A 85 6.56 -15.92 17.09
C ASN A 85 5.62 -17.11 16.76
N PRO A 86 5.82 -18.27 17.39
CA PRO A 86 4.96 -19.44 17.16
C PRO A 86 3.51 -19.11 17.50
N GLY A 87 2.57 -19.53 16.66
CA GLY A 87 1.13 -19.24 16.81
C GLY A 87 0.66 -17.90 16.24
N THR A 88 1.56 -17.08 15.66
CA THR A 88 1.15 -15.86 14.96
C THR A 88 0.38 -16.18 13.67
N SER A 89 -0.67 -15.39 13.38
CA SER A 89 -1.41 -15.43 12.12
C SER A 89 -0.76 -14.59 11.00
N VAL A 90 0.31 -13.87 11.33
CA VAL A 90 1.07 -13.01 10.40
C VAL A 90 1.64 -13.86 9.26
N GLY A 91 1.21 -13.55 8.03
CA GLY A 91 1.70 -14.20 6.82
C GLY A 91 1.05 -15.56 6.53
N ASP A 92 0.03 -15.95 7.29
CA ASP A 92 -0.77 -17.12 6.94
C ASP A 92 -1.68 -16.85 5.73
N PHE A 93 -2.27 -17.91 5.17
CA PHE A 93 -3.16 -17.81 4.01
C PHE A 93 -4.35 -16.89 4.32
N PRO A 94 -4.86 -16.13 3.32
CA PRO A 94 -6.02 -15.28 3.39
C PRO A 94 -7.09 -15.58 4.44
N PRO A 95 -7.47 -14.52 5.18
CA PRO A 95 -7.09 -13.16 4.87
C PRO A 95 -5.78 -12.74 5.59
N GLY A 96 -4.64 -13.39 5.26
CA GLY A 96 -3.28 -12.89 5.36
C GLY A 96 -3.07 -11.48 4.81
N PHE A 97 -1.83 -11.10 4.48
CA PHE A 97 -1.52 -9.68 4.26
C PHE A 97 -2.18 -9.08 3.00
N PRO A 98 -2.71 -7.85 3.10
CA PRO A 98 -3.31 -7.17 1.96
C PRO A 98 -2.31 -6.90 0.84
N VAL A 99 -2.79 -7.00 -0.40
CA VAL A 99 -2.16 -6.46 -1.59
C VAL A 99 -3.09 -5.45 -2.24
N ILE A 100 -2.46 -4.32 -2.55
CA ILE A 100 -2.79 -3.31 -3.55
C ILE A 100 -4.01 -3.64 -4.45
N ALA A 101 -5.18 -3.22 -4.00
CA ALA A 101 -6.28 -2.79 -4.86
C ALA A 101 -6.89 -1.61 -4.11
N TYR A 102 -6.53 -0.38 -4.50
CA TYR A 102 -6.68 0.77 -3.60
C TYR A 102 -7.97 1.55 -3.80
N THR A 103 -8.55 1.92 -2.66
CA THR A 103 -9.63 2.90 -2.51
C THR A 103 -9.18 3.89 -1.43
N LEU A 104 -8.64 5.05 -1.80
CA LEU A 104 -8.07 6.06 -0.89
C LEU A 104 -9.09 7.13 -0.50
N LYS A 105 -9.34 7.31 0.80
CA LYS A 105 -10.24 8.34 1.35
C LYS A 105 -9.42 9.36 2.13
N ARG A 106 -9.54 10.64 1.78
CA ARG A 106 -8.93 11.73 2.55
C ARG A 106 -9.75 11.94 3.82
N CYS A 107 -9.15 11.64 4.98
CA CYS A 107 -9.71 12.04 6.27
C CYS A 107 -9.30 13.49 6.56
N TYR A 108 -10.28 14.37 6.75
CA TYR A 108 -10.06 15.66 7.37
C TYR A 108 -10.14 15.45 8.89
N SER A 109 -9.10 15.83 9.64
CA SER A 109 -9.29 16.13 11.06
C SER A 109 -9.94 17.52 11.10
N ASN A 110 -11.14 17.60 11.67
CA ASN A 110 -11.61 18.87 12.17
C ASN A 110 -10.73 19.19 13.37
N GLU A 111 -9.94 20.25 13.27
CA GLU A 111 -9.46 21.01 14.42
C GLU A 111 -10.66 21.59 15.18
#